data_AF-A0A0F8VSG4-F1
#
_entry.id   AF-A0A0F8VSG4-F1
#
_cell.length_a   1.000
_cell.length_b   1.000
_cell.length_c   1.000
_cell.angle_alpha   90.00
_cell.angle_beta   90.00
_cell.angle_gamma   90.00
#
_symmetry.space_group_name_H-M   'P 1'
#
loop_
_entity.id
_entity.type
_entity.pdbx_description
1 polymer ?
#
loop_
_entity_poly.entity_id
_entity_poly.type
_entity_poly.pdbx_seq_one_letter_code
_entity_poly.pdbx_strand_id
1 'polypeptide(L)'
;MFKGNFSATAIGSFPHKDVDDACNLVLRTLTEIPCWPQLPERNMREEMCVQYTEGLPFLKLSPEDRKIYVDMPDDNTDELEEFYSKYLSEDASLFSISQEFSIGFMNMIKRLQEEKPEGMIAIKGQIVGPITLAGSLKGTDDIPVLHNSTLFDAVVKLLAMKACWQIEKFSKFNVPKIIFLDEPYLSSYGSAFASLKKEQIVDSLNEIFQSIHKHNALAGIHCCGNTDWPMLMETQVDIISFDAYAYMEKMLIYKQEIDSFLKRGGILAWGIVPTSHDVN
;
A
#
# COMPACT_ATOMS: atom_id res chain seq x y z
N MET A 1 16.12 0.24 15.87
CA MET A 1 14.85 -0.51 15.89
C MET A 1 13.76 0.43 16.35
N PHE A 2 12.73 0.63 15.53
CA PHE A 2 11.57 1.44 15.88
C PHE A 2 10.73 0.75 16.95
N LYS A 3 10.13 1.53 17.85
CA LYS A 3 9.25 1.01 18.91
C LYS A 3 7.90 1.69 18.77
N GLY A 4 6.90 0.91 18.39
CA GLY A 4 5.55 1.42 18.20
C GLY A 4 4.85 1.85 19.48
N ASN A 5 5.23 1.35 20.67
CA ASN A 5 4.70 1.77 21.98
C ASN A 5 3.16 1.97 22.05
N PHE A 6 2.39 1.12 21.35
CA PHE A 6 0.93 1.24 21.23
C PHE A 6 0.41 2.52 20.55
N SER A 7 1.26 3.23 19.80
CA SER A 7 0.89 4.37 19.00
C SER A 7 -0.13 4.00 17.92
N ALA A 8 -1.11 4.88 17.74
CA ALA A 8 -2.18 4.70 16.77
C ALA A 8 -1.83 5.30 15.40
N THR A 9 -2.29 4.63 14.35
CA THR A 9 -2.34 5.15 12.97
C THR A 9 -3.58 4.61 12.27
N ALA A 10 -3.80 4.97 11.00
CA ALA A 10 -4.92 4.47 10.20
C ALA A 10 -4.45 3.82 8.88
N ILE A 11 -5.28 2.92 8.34
CA ILE A 11 -5.00 2.21 7.08
C ILE A 11 -4.97 3.17 5.90
N GLY A 12 -5.79 4.23 5.90
CA GLY A 12 -5.60 5.37 5.00
C GLY A 12 -6.85 5.82 4.26
N SER A 13 -7.87 4.97 4.11
CA SER A 13 -9.14 5.34 3.49
C SER A 13 -10.08 6.05 4.47
N PHE A 14 -10.60 7.22 4.07
CA PHE A 14 -11.52 8.03 4.87
C PHE A 14 -12.80 8.36 4.09
N PRO A 15 -13.98 8.36 4.75
CA PRO A 15 -15.27 8.64 4.10
C PRO A 15 -15.51 10.15 3.83
N HIS A 16 -14.48 10.98 4.00
CA HIS A 16 -14.62 12.43 3.93
C HIS A 16 -14.65 12.90 2.47
N LYS A 17 -15.48 13.91 2.20
CA LYS A 17 -15.50 14.61 0.91
C LYS A 17 -14.63 15.88 0.91
N ASP A 18 -14.49 16.48 2.09
CA ASP A 18 -13.62 17.61 2.33
C ASP A 18 -12.24 17.14 2.80
N VAL A 19 -11.20 17.61 2.12
CA VAL A 19 -9.82 17.21 2.38
C VAL A 19 -9.26 17.85 3.64
N ASP A 20 -9.69 19.06 3.97
CA ASP A 20 -9.23 19.78 5.15
C ASP A 20 -9.79 19.15 6.41
N ASP A 21 -11.05 18.74 6.41
CA ASP A 21 -11.67 17.99 7.51
C ASP A 21 -10.94 16.67 7.78
N ALA A 22 -10.61 15.92 6.72
CA ALA A 22 -9.89 14.66 6.85
C ALA A 22 -8.47 14.87 7.43
N CYS A 23 -7.72 15.84 6.91
CA CYS A 23 -6.39 16.14 7.44
C CYS A 23 -6.44 16.65 8.89
N ASN A 24 -7.40 17.54 9.21
CA ASN A 24 -7.64 18.05 10.56
C ASN A 24 -7.95 16.91 11.55
N LEU A 25 -8.79 15.95 11.15
CA LEU A 25 -9.11 14.80 11.96
C LEU A 25 -7.84 13.99 12.27
N VAL A 26 -7.06 13.64 11.25
CA VAL A 26 -5.83 12.85 11.42
C VAL A 26 -4.85 13.55 12.35
N LEU A 27 -4.56 14.83 12.13
CA LEU A 27 -3.59 15.55 12.96
C LEU A 27 -4.07 15.72 14.41
N ARG A 28 -5.38 15.77 14.64
CA ARG A 28 -5.97 15.85 15.98
C ARG A 28 -5.95 14.52 16.73
N THR A 29 -6.09 13.39 16.04
CA THR A 29 -6.29 12.07 16.69
C THR A 29 -5.09 11.14 16.60
N LEU A 30 -4.26 11.27 15.56
CA LEU A 30 -3.11 10.41 15.29
C LEU A 30 -1.80 11.21 15.40
N THR A 31 -1.58 11.81 16.57
CA THR A 31 -0.46 12.75 16.79
C THR A 31 0.91 12.09 16.78
N GLU A 32 1.00 10.79 17.09
CA GLU A 32 2.28 10.05 17.16
C GLU A 32 2.71 9.49 15.80
N ILE A 33 1.77 8.92 15.03
CA ILE A 33 2.01 8.33 13.70
C ILE A 33 0.91 8.80 12.74
N PRO A 34 0.91 10.09 12.35
CA PRO A 34 -0.05 10.60 11.37
C PRO A 34 0.15 9.90 10.02
N CYS A 35 -0.96 9.71 9.31
CA CYS A 35 -0.99 9.23 7.94
C CYS A 35 -1.68 10.24 7.02
N TRP A 36 -1.41 10.22 5.72
CA TRP A 36 -2.19 11.04 4.80
C TRP A 36 -3.52 10.36 4.45
N PRO A 37 -4.63 11.11 4.31
CA PRO A 37 -5.94 10.53 3.99
C PRO A 37 -6.12 10.27 2.48
N GLN A 38 -6.65 9.11 2.14
CA GLN A 38 -7.19 8.78 0.82
C GLN A 38 -8.71 8.99 0.85
N LEU A 39 -9.27 9.66 -0.17
CA LEU A 39 -10.66 10.13 -0.19
C LEU A 39 -11.46 9.50 -1.35
N PRO A 40 -11.68 8.18 -1.37
CA PRO A 40 -12.38 7.50 -2.48
C PRO A 40 -13.82 8.03 -2.70
N GLU A 41 -14.51 8.42 -1.62
CA GLU A 41 -15.86 9.00 -1.67
C GLU A 41 -15.91 10.42 -2.29
N ARG A 42 -14.75 11.08 -2.36
CA ARG A 42 -14.60 12.38 -3.01
C ARG A 42 -14.38 12.21 -4.51
N ASN A 43 -13.46 11.31 -4.90
CA ASN A 43 -13.11 11.09 -6.30
C ASN A 43 -12.59 9.66 -6.50
N MET A 44 -13.08 8.98 -7.54
CA MET A 44 -12.64 7.63 -7.91
C MET A 44 -11.14 7.52 -8.16
N ARG A 45 -10.47 8.61 -8.58
CA ARG A 45 -9.00 8.60 -8.72
C ARG A 45 -8.26 8.39 -7.39
N GLU A 46 -8.94 8.58 -6.27
CA GLU A 46 -8.41 8.32 -4.93
C GLU A 46 -8.86 6.95 -4.38
N GLU A 47 -9.59 6.16 -5.18
CA GLU A 47 -9.85 4.75 -4.89
C GLU A 47 -8.54 3.96 -4.91
N MET A 48 -8.38 3.04 -3.98
CA MET A 48 -7.11 2.38 -3.68
C MET A 48 -6.48 1.70 -4.89
N CYS A 49 -7.26 1.03 -5.76
CA CYS A 49 -6.73 0.37 -6.95
C CYS A 49 -6.54 1.32 -8.15
N VAL A 50 -7.04 2.55 -8.07
CA VAL A 50 -6.86 3.58 -9.13
C VAL A 50 -5.74 4.56 -8.77
N GLN A 51 -5.59 4.87 -7.49
CA GLN A 51 -4.72 5.93 -6.99
C GLN A 51 -3.25 5.79 -7.37
N TYR A 52 -2.78 4.56 -7.50
CA TYR A 52 -1.37 4.25 -7.70
C TYR A 52 -1.02 3.88 -9.14
N THR A 53 -1.97 3.97 -10.08
CA THR A 53 -1.78 3.50 -11.46
C THR A 53 -1.15 4.52 -12.40
N GLU A 54 -1.02 5.79 -11.99
CA GLU A 54 -0.34 6.81 -12.80
C GLU A 54 1.11 6.38 -13.12
N GLY A 55 1.42 6.25 -14.41
CA GLY A 55 2.73 5.80 -14.89
C GLY A 55 2.81 4.29 -15.17
N LEU A 56 1.73 3.53 -14.96
CA LEU A 56 1.66 2.14 -15.42
C LEU A 56 1.57 2.12 -16.97
N PRO A 57 2.40 1.31 -17.65
CA PRO A 57 2.34 1.19 -19.11
C PRO A 57 0.99 0.60 -19.54
N PHE A 58 0.51 1.05 -20.70
CA PHE A 58 -0.71 0.58 -21.36
C PHE A 58 -2.01 0.83 -20.59
N LEU A 59 -1.98 1.62 -19.52
CA LEU A 59 -3.17 1.95 -18.76
C LEU A 59 -4.11 2.81 -19.59
N LYS A 60 -5.37 2.38 -19.68
CA LYS A 60 -6.48 3.13 -20.27
C LYS A 60 -7.51 3.45 -19.20
N LEU A 61 -8.02 4.67 -19.24
CA LEU A 61 -9.17 5.10 -18.45
C LEU A 61 -10.39 5.09 -19.39
N SER A 62 -11.44 4.33 -19.06
CA SER A 62 -12.77 4.50 -19.65
C SER A 62 -13.52 5.55 -18.81
N PRO A 63 -13.67 6.80 -19.30
CA PRO A 63 -14.36 7.85 -18.54
C PRO A 63 -15.87 7.55 -18.43
N GLU A 64 -16.43 6.84 -19.41
CA GLU A 64 -17.84 6.46 -19.47
C GLU A 64 -18.17 5.40 -18.41
N ASP A 65 -17.33 4.37 -18.29
CA ASP A 65 -17.57 3.27 -17.36
C ASP A 65 -16.99 3.51 -15.97
N ARG A 66 -16.24 4.60 -15.77
CA ARG A 66 -15.47 4.86 -14.55
C ARG A 66 -14.59 3.66 -14.20
N LYS A 67 -13.88 3.14 -15.20
CA LYS A 67 -13.01 1.97 -15.08
C LYS A 67 -11.63 2.25 -15.63
N ILE A 68 -10.66 1.56 -15.05
CA ILE A 68 -9.30 1.45 -15.57
C ILE A 68 -9.09 0.03 -16.08
N TYR A 69 -8.36 -0.11 -17.17
CA TYR A 69 -7.96 -1.38 -17.74
C TYR A 69 -6.60 -1.24 -18.42
N VAL A 70 -5.96 -2.36 -18.72
CA VAL A 70 -4.67 -2.39 -19.40
C VAL A 70 -4.86 -2.95 -20.80
N ASP A 71 -4.40 -2.22 -21.81
CA ASP A 71 -4.51 -2.60 -23.22
C ASP A 71 -3.11 -2.70 -23.84
N MET A 72 -2.47 -3.85 -23.61
CA MET A 72 -1.12 -4.13 -24.08
C MET A 72 -1.15 -4.64 -25.52
N PRO A 73 -0.63 -3.88 -26.51
CA PRO A 73 -0.58 -4.31 -27.91
C PRO A 73 0.50 -5.38 -28.13
N ASP A 74 0.46 -6.03 -29.30
CA ASP A 74 1.51 -6.98 -29.72
C ASP A 74 2.88 -6.30 -29.84
N ASP A 75 2.91 -5.06 -30.36
CA ASP A 75 4.10 -4.20 -30.39
C ASP A 75 4.12 -3.28 -29.16
N ASN A 76 4.72 -3.78 -28.07
CA ASN A 76 4.74 -3.15 -26.75
C ASN A 76 6.14 -2.71 -26.31
N THR A 77 7.14 -2.85 -27.19
CA THR A 77 8.56 -2.69 -26.84
C THR A 77 8.86 -1.28 -26.34
N ASP A 78 8.48 -0.25 -27.10
CA ASP A 78 8.86 1.14 -26.82
C ASP A 78 8.35 1.63 -25.46
N GLU A 79 7.08 1.36 -25.12
CA GLU A 79 6.46 1.83 -23.87
C GLU A 79 7.00 1.06 -22.64
N LEU A 80 7.30 -0.24 -22.80
CA LEU A 80 7.99 -1.01 -21.76
C LEU A 80 9.44 -0.53 -21.58
N GLU A 81 10.18 -0.29 -22.66
CA GLU A 81 11.54 0.24 -22.59
C GLU A 81 11.57 1.61 -21.90
N GLU A 82 10.62 2.50 -22.22
CA GLU A 82 10.49 3.79 -21.54
C GLU A 82 10.24 3.61 -20.04
N PHE A 83 9.28 2.75 -19.67
CA PHE A 83 8.95 2.46 -18.28
C PHE A 83 10.15 1.90 -17.51
N TYR A 84 10.81 0.87 -18.04
CA TYR A 84 11.96 0.25 -17.38
C TYR A 84 13.17 1.16 -17.35
N SER A 85 13.37 2.03 -18.36
CA SER A 85 14.42 3.04 -18.34
C SER A 85 14.21 4.05 -17.20
N LYS A 86 12.96 4.50 -16.99
CA LYS A 86 12.61 5.35 -15.83
C LYS A 86 12.85 4.61 -14.52
N TYR A 87 12.43 3.35 -14.41
CA TYR A 87 12.65 2.54 -13.21
C TYR A 87 14.14 2.38 -12.88
N LEU A 88 14.96 2.05 -13.88
CA LEU A 88 16.41 1.86 -13.74
C LEU A 88 17.17 3.14 -13.40
N SER A 89 16.59 4.32 -13.65
CA SER A 89 17.18 5.59 -13.21
C SER A 89 17.16 5.78 -11.69
N GLU A 90 16.36 4.98 -10.97
CA GLU A 90 16.10 5.08 -9.54
C GLU A 90 15.55 6.45 -9.09
N ASP A 91 15.04 7.27 -10.02
CA ASP A 91 14.40 8.56 -9.72
C ASP A 91 12.90 8.37 -9.44
N ALA A 92 12.53 8.35 -8.15
CA ALA A 92 11.15 8.19 -7.72
C ALA A 92 10.24 9.35 -8.12
N SER A 93 10.80 10.52 -8.46
CA SER A 93 10.00 11.66 -8.92
C SER A 93 9.32 11.40 -10.26
N LEU A 94 9.89 10.53 -11.11
CA LEU A 94 9.31 10.08 -12.37
C LEU A 94 8.06 9.21 -12.18
N PHE A 95 7.84 8.72 -10.96
CA PHE A 95 6.69 7.89 -10.56
C PHE A 95 5.81 8.59 -9.53
N SER A 96 5.84 9.92 -9.47
CA SER A 96 5.00 10.70 -8.53
C SER A 96 3.50 10.38 -8.66
N ILE A 97 2.75 10.57 -7.57
CA ILE A 97 1.29 10.58 -7.61
C ILE A 97 0.85 12.03 -7.75
N SER A 98 0.07 12.34 -8.77
CA SER A 98 -0.38 13.70 -9.03
C SER A 98 -1.38 14.14 -7.96
N GLN A 99 -1.58 15.45 -7.86
CA GLN A 99 -2.59 16.03 -6.96
C GLN A 99 -4.01 15.57 -7.30
N GLU A 100 -4.28 15.20 -8.57
CA GLU A 100 -5.59 14.72 -9.00
C GLU A 100 -5.93 13.34 -8.42
N PHE A 101 -4.91 12.53 -8.14
CA PHE A 101 -5.02 11.20 -7.54
C PHE A 101 -4.72 11.21 -6.03
N SER A 102 -4.09 12.26 -5.48
CA SER A 102 -3.62 12.27 -4.10
C SER A 102 -3.76 13.62 -3.39
N ILE A 103 -4.92 14.27 -3.52
CA ILE A 103 -5.15 15.59 -2.89
C ILE A 103 -4.90 15.57 -1.37
N GLY A 104 -5.29 14.48 -0.69
CA GLY A 104 -5.03 14.30 0.74
C GLY A 104 -3.55 14.16 1.10
N PHE A 105 -2.73 13.57 0.22
CA PHE A 105 -1.28 13.52 0.39
C PHE A 105 -0.68 14.93 0.38
N MET A 106 -0.96 15.69 -0.67
CA MET A 106 -0.40 17.04 -0.86
C MET A 106 -0.81 17.98 0.28
N ASN A 107 -2.08 17.94 0.68
CA ASN A 107 -2.58 18.76 1.79
C ASN A 107 -2.02 18.33 3.15
N MET A 108 -1.88 17.03 3.41
CA MET A 108 -1.24 16.54 4.63
C MET A 108 0.22 16.99 4.73
N ILE A 109 0.98 16.87 3.64
CA ILE A 109 2.37 17.34 3.59
C ILE A 109 2.46 18.84 3.90
N LYS A 110 1.60 19.66 3.28
CA LYS A 110 1.55 21.10 3.53
C LYS A 110 1.27 21.41 5.00
N ARG A 111 0.23 20.78 5.57
CA ARG A 111 -0.19 20.99 6.96
C ARG A 111 0.87 20.55 7.96
N LEU A 112 1.54 19.43 7.75
CA LEU A 112 2.66 18.98 8.60
C LEU A 112 3.87 19.93 8.54
N GLN A 113 4.05 20.66 7.44
CA GLN A 113 5.10 21.69 7.36
C GLN A 113 4.72 22.96 8.12
N GLU A 114 3.43 23.29 8.17
CA GLU A 114 2.91 24.44 8.92
C GLU A 114 2.86 24.13 10.43
N GLU A 115 2.38 22.95 10.79
CA GLU A 115 2.19 22.50 12.17
C GLU A 115 2.47 21.00 12.31
N LYS A 116 3.72 20.67 12.62
CA LYS A 116 4.12 19.30 12.97
C LYS A 116 3.71 18.99 14.42
N PRO A 117 2.98 17.90 14.69
CA PRO A 117 2.67 17.50 16.07
C PRO A 117 3.93 17.27 16.89
N GLU A 118 3.99 17.82 18.11
CA GLU A 118 5.18 17.73 18.98
C GLU A 118 5.55 16.28 19.33
N GLY A 119 4.54 15.41 19.52
CA GLY A 119 4.69 14.00 19.84
C GLY A 119 4.90 13.07 18.63
N MET A 120 5.11 13.61 17.43
CA MET A 120 5.23 12.80 16.21
C MET A 120 6.52 11.97 16.21
N ILE A 121 6.38 10.64 16.35
CA ILE A 121 7.49 9.68 16.39
C ILE A 121 7.72 8.97 15.05
N ALA A 122 6.74 9.01 14.15
CA ALA A 122 6.86 8.51 12.78
C ALA A 122 5.83 9.18 11.87
N ILE A 123 5.95 8.97 10.56
CA ILE A 123 4.92 9.29 9.57
C ILE A 123 4.64 8.07 8.73
N LYS A 124 3.36 7.84 8.44
CA LYS A 124 2.90 6.70 7.67
C LYS A 124 2.36 7.13 6.31
N GLY A 125 2.82 6.47 5.27
CA GLY A 125 2.21 6.45 3.95
C GLY A 125 1.69 5.05 3.63
N GLN A 126 1.07 4.92 2.46
CA GLN A 126 0.49 3.67 2.02
C GLN A 126 0.45 3.58 0.51
N ILE A 127 0.44 2.37 0.02
CA ILE A 127 0.18 1.99 -1.36
C ILE A 127 -0.75 0.78 -1.35
N VAL A 128 -1.47 0.55 -2.45
CA VAL A 128 -2.05 -0.77 -2.70
C VAL A 128 -0.92 -1.79 -2.87
N GLY A 129 -1.13 -3.02 -2.43
CA GLY A 129 -0.17 -4.10 -2.69
C GLY A 129 -0.26 -4.68 -4.11
N PRO A 130 0.82 -5.32 -4.59
CA PRO A 130 0.92 -5.82 -5.96
C PRO A 130 -0.12 -6.88 -6.31
N ILE A 131 -0.52 -7.73 -5.37
CA ILE A 131 -1.49 -8.81 -5.65
C ILE A 131 -2.89 -8.23 -5.83
N THR A 132 -3.28 -7.31 -4.95
CA THR A 132 -4.56 -6.61 -5.05
C THR A 132 -4.64 -5.74 -6.31
N LEU A 133 -3.59 -4.98 -6.63
CA LEU A 133 -3.61 -4.14 -7.83
C LEU A 133 -3.66 -4.98 -9.11
N ALA A 134 -2.76 -5.94 -9.26
CA ALA A 134 -2.72 -6.78 -10.45
C ALA A 134 -3.93 -7.71 -10.59
N GLY A 135 -4.55 -8.11 -9.47
CA GLY A 135 -5.78 -8.89 -9.47
C GLY A 135 -7.03 -8.07 -9.83
N SER A 136 -7.01 -6.76 -9.55
CA SER A 136 -8.14 -5.86 -9.84
C SER A 136 -8.06 -5.21 -11.23
N LEU A 137 -6.85 -5.00 -11.75
CA LEU A 137 -6.62 -4.56 -13.12
C LEU A 137 -6.85 -5.70 -14.10
N LYS A 138 -7.60 -5.42 -15.16
CA LYS A 138 -7.92 -6.40 -16.21
C LYS A 138 -7.40 -5.96 -17.57
N GLY A 139 -7.02 -6.96 -18.37
CA GLY A 139 -6.71 -6.83 -19.78
C GLY A 139 -7.96 -6.64 -20.64
N THR A 140 -7.77 -6.52 -21.95
CA THR A 140 -8.85 -6.42 -22.95
C THR A 140 -9.71 -7.67 -23.10
N ASP A 141 -9.21 -8.81 -22.64
CA ASP A 141 -9.87 -10.12 -22.58
C ASP A 141 -10.56 -10.41 -21.22
N ASP A 142 -10.67 -9.39 -20.35
CA ASP A 142 -11.18 -9.50 -18.97
C ASP A 142 -10.32 -10.41 -18.07
N ILE A 143 -9.09 -10.77 -18.50
CA ILE A 143 -8.14 -11.54 -17.70
C ILE A 143 -7.37 -10.58 -16.77
N PRO A 144 -7.26 -10.88 -15.46
CA PRO A 144 -6.46 -10.07 -14.54
C PRO A 144 -4.99 -9.95 -14.97
N VAL A 145 -4.42 -8.75 -14.79
CA VAL A 145 -2.99 -8.45 -15.02
C VAL A 145 -2.06 -9.42 -14.29
N LEU A 146 -2.52 -9.95 -13.16
CA LEU A 146 -1.84 -10.95 -12.35
C LEU A 146 -1.38 -12.21 -13.12
N HIS A 147 -2.02 -12.54 -14.25
CA HIS A 147 -1.64 -13.69 -15.09
C HIS A 147 -0.65 -13.33 -16.21
N ASN A 148 -0.37 -12.05 -16.42
CA ASN A 148 0.64 -11.58 -17.37
C ASN A 148 1.91 -11.22 -16.60
N SER A 149 2.96 -12.02 -16.73
CA SER A 149 4.21 -11.83 -15.97
C SER A 149 4.88 -10.48 -16.21
N THR A 150 4.80 -9.95 -17.43
CA THR A 150 5.43 -8.67 -17.79
C THR A 150 4.68 -7.50 -17.15
N LEU A 151 3.35 -7.49 -17.26
CA LEU A 151 2.54 -6.44 -16.64
C LEU A 151 2.56 -6.54 -15.11
N PHE A 152 2.59 -7.76 -14.55
CA PHE A 152 2.73 -7.97 -13.11
C PHE A 152 4.05 -7.41 -12.58
N ASP A 153 5.16 -7.68 -13.28
CA ASP A 153 6.47 -7.10 -12.96
C ASP A 153 6.46 -5.55 -13.05
N ALA A 154 5.81 -4.99 -14.07
CA ALA A 154 5.63 -3.54 -14.18
C ALA A 154 4.81 -2.97 -13.00
N VAL A 155 3.77 -3.66 -12.53
CA VAL A 155 3.00 -3.28 -11.34
C VAL A 155 3.89 -3.27 -10.09
N VAL A 156 4.69 -4.31 -9.87
CA VAL A 156 5.61 -4.40 -8.71
C VAL A 156 6.58 -3.22 -8.71
N LYS A 157 7.22 -2.93 -9.84
CA LYS A 157 8.19 -1.83 -9.98
C LYS A 157 7.56 -0.45 -9.83
N LEU A 158 6.37 -0.26 -10.40
CA LEU A 158 5.60 0.98 -10.23
C LEU A 158 5.34 1.23 -8.74
N LEU A 159 4.81 0.23 -8.03
CA LEU A 159 4.48 0.34 -6.61
C LEU A 159 5.72 0.56 -5.74
N ALA A 160 6.84 -0.09 -6.05
CA ALA A 160 8.12 0.17 -5.40
C ALA A 160 8.53 1.65 -5.52
N MET A 161 8.46 2.22 -6.72
CA MET A 161 8.82 3.63 -6.94
C MET A 161 7.81 4.60 -6.31
N LYS A 162 6.52 4.24 -6.25
CA LYS A 162 5.48 5.03 -5.54
C LYS A 162 5.74 5.08 -4.03
N ALA A 163 6.18 3.96 -3.45
CA ALA A 163 6.61 3.92 -2.05
C ALA A 163 7.83 4.81 -1.81
N CYS A 164 8.86 4.71 -2.67
CA CYS A 164 10.05 5.57 -2.61
C CYS A 164 9.71 7.05 -2.71
N TRP A 165 8.82 7.42 -3.62
CA TRP A 165 8.37 8.80 -3.79
C TRP A 165 7.74 9.35 -2.52
N GLN A 166 6.85 8.59 -1.86
CA GLN A 166 6.28 9.01 -0.58
C GLN A 166 7.37 9.19 0.49
N ILE A 167 8.31 8.25 0.57
CA ILE A 167 9.43 8.29 1.52
C ILE A 167 10.31 9.55 1.32
N GLU A 168 10.61 9.91 0.07
CA GLU A 168 11.36 11.13 -0.25
C GLU A 168 10.61 12.38 0.21
N LYS A 169 9.31 12.47 -0.06
CA LYS A 169 8.48 13.60 0.40
C LYS A 169 8.41 13.67 1.92
N PHE A 170 8.42 12.54 2.62
CA PHE A 170 8.44 12.48 4.08
C PHE A 170 9.80 12.81 4.71
N SER A 171 10.90 12.68 3.96
CA SER A 171 12.27 12.88 4.48
C SER A 171 12.48 14.26 5.11
N LYS A 172 11.72 15.28 4.69
CA LYS A 172 11.76 16.63 5.27
C LYS A 172 11.37 16.70 6.75
N PHE A 173 10.65 15.71 7.29
CA PHE A 173 10.13 15.73 8.65
C PHE A 173 11.07 15.14 9.70
N ASN A 174 12.19 14.53 9.28
CA ASN A 174 13.22 13.96 10.15
C ASN A 174 12.69 12.99 11.22
N VAL A 175 11.72 12.15 10.85
CA VAL A 175 11.19 11.06 11.69
C VAL A 175 11.24 9.75 10.90
N PRO A 176 11.20 8.59 11.58
CA PRO A 176 10.92 7.30 10.95
C PRO A 176 9.74 7.37 9.98
N LYS A 177 9.88 6.72 8.83
CA LYS A 177 8.86 6.65 7.79
C LYS A 177 8.38 5.21 7.67
N ILE A 178 7.08 5.04 7.50
CA ILE A 178 6.44 3.73 7.39
C ILE A 178 5.61 3.73 6.11
N ILE A 179 5.75 2.71 5.26
CA ILE A 179 4.88 2.53 4.10
C ILE A 179 4.13 1.21 4.25
N PHE A 180 2.81 1.27 4.26
CA PHE A 180 1.96 0.09 4.26
C PHE A 180 1.58 -0.32 2.84
N LEU A 181 1.61 -1.63 2.57
CA LEU A 181 0.98 -2.25 1.41
C LEU A 181 -0.39 -2.77 1.83
N ASP A 182 -1.45 -2.26 1.24
CA ASP A 182 -2.80 -2.72 1.50
C ASP A 182 -3.16 -3.88 0.56
N GLU A 183 -3.32 -5.09 1.12
CA GLU A 183 -3.50 -6.34 0.38
C GLU A 183 -4.81 -7.09 0.76
N PRO A 184 -6.00 -6.52 0.55
CA PRO A 184 -7.24 -7.23 0.81
C PRO A 184 -7.42 -8.51 -0.03
N TYR A 185 -6.86 -8.59 -1.25
CA TYR A 185 -7.01 -9.77 -2.10
C TYR A 185 -6.27 -10.99 -1.58
N LEU A 186 -5.24 -10.81 -0.74
CA LEU A 186 -4.57 -11.94 -0.07
C LEU A 186 -5.51 -12.74 0.82
N SER A 187 -6.62 -12.15 1.30
CA SER A 187 -7.63 -12.90 2.05
C SER A 187 -8.34 -13.99 1.25
N SER A 188 -8.31 -13.88 -0.08
CA SER A 188 -8.88 -14.87 -1.02
C SER A 188 -7.83 -15.83 -1.58
N TYR A 189 -6.59 -15.76 -1.08
CA TYR A 189 -5.51 -16.67 -1.44
C TYR A 189 -5.94 -18.14 -1.21
N GLY A 190 -5.60 -19.00 -2.18
CA GLY A 190 -6.02 -20.41 -2.24
C GLY A 190 -7.32 -20.67 -3.02
N SER A 191 -8.39 -19.89 -2.82
CA SER A 191 -9.70 -20.13 -3.48
C SER A 191 -9.87 -19.40 -4.81
N ALA A 192 -9.37 -18.16 -4.92
CA ALA A 192 -9.49 -17.32 -6.13
C ALA A 192 -8.20 -17.25 -6.96
N PHE A 193 -7.05 -17.66 -6.39
CA PHE A 193 -5.72 -17.47 -6.97
C PHE A 193 -4.96 -18.78 -7.20
N ALA A 194 -5.65 -19.84 -7.61
CA ALA A 194 -5.08 -21.18 -7.76
C ALA A 194 -3.84 -21.27 -8.69
N SER A 195 -3.60 -20.25 -9.53
CA SER A 195 -2.45 -20.18 -10.44
C SER A 195 -1.21 -19.50 -9.86
N LEU A 196 -1.32 -18.69 -8.80
CA LEU A 196 -0.17 -18.02 -8.21
C LEU A 196 0.55 -18.94 -7.24
N LYS A 197 1.86 -19.06 -7.43
CA LYS A 197 2.71 -19.78 -6.48
C LYS A 197 3.03 -18.89 -5.28
N LYS A 198 3.14 -19.50 -4.10
CA LYS A 198 3.55 -18.83 -2.85
C LYS A 198 4.83 -18.01 -3.07
N GLU A 199 5.80 -18.58 -3.76
CA GLU A 199 7.09 -17.95 -4.03
C GLU A 199 6.94 -16.64 -4.81
N GLN A 200 6.10 -16.62 -5.84
CA GLN A 200 5.86 -15.41 -6.64
C GLN A 200 5.23 -14.28 -5.81
N ILE A 201 4.33 -14.61 -4.89
CA ILE A 201 3.74 -13.62 -3.97
C ILE A 201 4.81 -13.07 -3.04
N VAL A 202 5.56 -13.97 -2.37
CA VAL A 202 6.62 -13.60 -1.44
C VAL A 202 7.69 -12.73 -2.12
N ASP A 203 8.13 -13.11 -3.32
CA ASP A 203 9.14 -12.38 -4.08
C ASP A 203 8.64 -10.98 -4.49
N SER A 204 7.41 -10.88 -4.98
CA SER A 204 6.82 -9.59 -5.38
C SER A 204 6.66 -8.62 -4.20
N LEU A 205 6.27 -9.12 -3.02
CA LEU A 205 6.20 -8.31 -1.80
C LEU A 205 7.59 -7.90 -1.32
N ASN A 206 8.53 -8.84 -1.31
CA ASN A 206 9.90 -8.60 -0.88
C ASN A 206 10.63 -7.58 -1.75
N GLU A 207 10.38 -7.55 -3.06
CA GLU A 207 10.97 -6.54 -3.94
C GLU A 207 10.59 -5.12 -3.50
N ILE A 208 9.30 -4.88 -3.19
CA ILE A 208 8.83 -3.59 -2.70
C ILE A 208 9.38 -3.29 -1.31
N PHE A 209 9.38 -4.28 -0.41
CA PHE A 209 9.94 -4.11 0.95
C PHE A 209 11.43 -3.75 0.93
N GLN A 210 12.21 -4.41 0.08
CA GLN A 210 13.63 -4.09 -0.11
C GLN A 210 13.83 -2.66 -0.61
N SER A 211 12.99 -2.19 -1.53
CA SER A 211 13.04 -0.81 -2.01
C SER A 211 12.73 0.20 -0.89
N ILE A 212 11.73 -0.08 -0.06
CA ILE A 212 11.40 0.72 1.14
C ILE A 212 12.58 0.74 2.13
N HIS A 213 13.20 -0.41 2.39
CA HIS A 213 14.35 -0.53 3.29
C HIS A 213 15.57 0.22 2.78
N LYS A 214 15.87 0.15 1.47
CA LYS A 214 16.95 0.91 0.82
C LYS A 214 16.82 2.43 1.06
N HIS A 215 15.59 2.92 1.25
CA HIS A 215 15.28 4.33 1.53
C HIS A 215 15.15 4.64 3.03
N ASN A 216 15.67 3.77 3.91
CA ASN A 216 15.66 3.92 5.36
C ASN A 216 14.25 4.15 5.93
N ALA A 217 13.29 3.35 5.47
CA ALA A 217 11.90 3.34 5.94
C ALA A 217 11.50 1.92 6.36
N LEU A 218 10.41 1.81 7.11
CA LEU A 218 9.82 0.55 7.55
C LEU A 218 8.74 0.11 6.57
N ALA A 219 8.76 -1.17 6.22
CA ALA A 219 7.77 -1.80 5.39
C ALA A 219 6.67 -2.43 6.27
N GLY A 220 5.42 -2.04 6.03
CA GLY A 220 4.26 -2.67 6.61
C GLY A 220 3.36 -3.30 5.56
N ILE A 221 2.53 -4.24 6.00
CA ILE A 221 1.46 -4.82 5.18
C ILE A 221 0.17 -4.85 5.98
N HIS A 222 -0.95 -4.57 5.33
CA HIS A 222 -2.28 -4.70 5.92
C HIS A 222 -3.14 -5.68 5.12
N CYS A 223 -3.82 -6.59 5.82
CA CYS A 223 -4.84 -7.45 5.24
C CYS A 223 -6.07 -7.46 6.16
N CYS A 224 -7.23 -7.04 5.62
CA CYS A 224 -8.49 -6.99 6.38
C CYS A 224 -9.04 -8.38 6.70
N GLY A 225 -8.82 -9.36 5.83
CA GLY A 225 -9.37 -10.71 5.95
C GLY A 225 -8.37 -11.75 6.46
N ASN A 226 -8.82 -13.00 6.58
CA ASN A 226 -7.93 -14.11 6.92
C ASN A 226 -7.05 -14.50 5.72
N THR A 227 -5.74 -14.50 5.90
CA THR A 227 -4.76 -14.90 4.89
C THR A 227 -3.80 -15.96 5.44
N ASP A 228 -2.85 -16.43 4.63
CA ASP A 228 -1.71 -17.23 5.06
C ASP A 228 -0.72 -16.32 5.85
N TRP A 229 -0.96 -16.18 7.15
CA TRP A 229 -0.11 -15.37 8.03
C TRP A 229 1.35 -15.86 8.10
N PRO A 230 1.65 -17.17 8.17
CA PRO A 230 3.02 -17.69 8.04
C PRO A 230 3.74 -17.19 6.80
N MET A 231 3.10 -17.24 5.62
CA MET A 231 3.68 -16.71 4.37
C MET A 231 4.08 -15.24 4.53
N LEU A 232 3.24 -14.40 5.12
CA LEU A 232 3.58 -13.00 5.35
C LEU A 232 4.72 -12.82 6.36
N MET A 233 4.78 -13.63 7.41
CA MET A 233 5.85 -13.59 8.42
C MET A 233 7.21 -14.03 7.87
N GLU A 234 7.21 -14.90 6.85
CA GLU A 234 8.41 -15.33 6.09
C GLU A 234 8.96 -14.24 5.15
N THR A 235 8.16 -13.23 4.78
CA THR A 235 8.62 -12.07 4.01
C THR A 235 9.56 -11.17 4.83
N GLN A 236 10.12 -10.15 4.19
CA GLN A 236 10.96 -9.12 4.81
C GLN A 236 10.14 -8.02 5.50
N VAL A 237 8.81 -8.14 5.61
CA VAL A 237 7.97 -7.13 6.26
C VAL A 237 8.42 -6.84 7.70
N ASP A 238 8.34 -5.57 8.12
CA ASP A 238 8.61 -5.13 9.49
C ASP A 238 7.34 -5.10 10.34
N ILE A 239 6.21 -4.71 9.74
CA ILE A 239 4.94 -4.48 10.45
C ILE A 239 3.80 -5.25 9.78
N ILE A 240 3.15 -6.17 10.48
CA ILE A 240 1.94 -6.84 10.01
C ILE A 240 0.73 -6.21 10.72
N SER A 241 -0.14 -5.58 9.93
CA SER A 241 -1.42 -5.06 10.38
C SER A 241 -2.56 -5.99 9.99
N PHE A 242 -3.42 -6.31 10.95
CA PHE A 242 -4.53 -7.22 10.72
C PHE A 242 -5.76 -6.80 11.54
N ASP A 243 -6.93 -7.26 11.10
CA ASP A 243 -8.16 -7.17 11.88
C ASP A 243 -8.11 -8.17 13.02
N ALA A 244 -7.73 -7.66 14.20
CA ALA A 244 -7.65 -8.43 15.41
C ALA A 244 -9.03 -8.66 16.05
N TYR A 245 -10.01 -7.81 15.76
CA TYR A 245 -11.39 -7.99 16.21
C TYR A 245 -11.99 -9.27 15.62
N ALA A 246 -11.83 -9.50 14.31
CA ALA A 246 -12.40 -10.66 13.63
C ALA A 246 -11.45 -11.88 13.55
N TYR A 247 -10.13 -11.67 13.52
CA TYR A 247 -9.18 -12.74 13.16
C TYR A 247 -8.04 -12.99 14.15
N MET A 248 -8.06 -12.39 15.36
CA MET A 248 -7.02 -12.65 16.37
C MET A 248 -6.86 -14.14 16.69
N GLU A 249 -7.95 -14.88 16.89
CA GLU A 249 -7.88 -16.32 17.18
C GLU A 249 -7.19 -17.11 16.07
N LYS A 250 -7.43 -16.76 14.80
CA LYS A 250 -6.82 -17.42 13.65
C LYS A 250 -5.32 -17.12 13.56
N MET A 251 -4.93 -15.88 13.83
CA MET A 251 -3.52 -15.51 13.85
C MET A 251 -2.77 -16.24 14.98
N LEU A 252 -3.37 -16.34 16.16
CA LEU A 252 -2.78 -17.00 17.34
C LEU A 252 -2.59 -18.53 17.21
N ILE A 253 -3.07 -19.16 16.13
CA ILE A 253 -2.75 -20.55 15.80
C ILE A 253 -1.26 -20.68 15.44
N TYR A 254 -0.67 -19.66 14.80
CA TYR A 254 0.71 -19.64 14.29
C TYR A 254 1.72 -19.13 15.32
N LYS A 255 1.71 -19.72 16.52
CA LYS A 255 2.51 -19.22 17.67
C LYS A 255 4.01 -19.22 17.40
N GLN A 256 4.52 -20.22 16.68
CA GLN A 256 5.95 -20.38 16.43
C GLN A 256 6.44 -19.34 15.41
N GLU A 257 5.63 -19.08 14.40
CA GLU A 257 5.86 -18.10 13.35
C GLU A 257 5.77 -16.69 13.94
N ILE A 258 4.77 -16.42 14.78
CA ILE A 258 4.66 -15.16 15.53
C ILE A 258 5.89 -14.93 16.42
N ASP A 259 6.29 -15.93 17.21
CA ASP A 259 7.46 -15.83 18.08
C ASP A 259 8.74 -15.54 17.27
N SER A 260 8.91 -16.22 16.14
CA SER A 260 10.03 -15.98 15.21
C SER A 260 9.99 -14.58 14.60
N PHE A 261 8.81 -14.12 14.18
CA PHE A 261 8.57 -12.78 13.63
C PHE A 261 8.90 -11.69 14.64
N LEU A 262 8.44 -11.83 15.88
CA LEU A 262 8.72 -10.88 16.96
C LEU A 262 10.21 -10.89 17.36
N LYS A 263 10.85 -12.07 17.43
CA LYS A 263 12.28 -12.21 17.74
C LYS A 263 13.19 -11.57 16.69
N ARG A 264 12.80 -11.57 15.40
CA ARG A 264 13.53 -10.84 14.35
C ARG A 264 13.25 -9.34 14.34
N GLY A 265 12.42 -8.83 15.26
CA GLY A 265 12.10 -7.41 15.40
C GLY A 265 10.83 -6.97 14.69
N GLY A 266 10.03 -7.91 14.18
CA GLY A 266 8.73 -7.64 13.59
C GLY A 266 7.74 -7.07 14.60
N ILE A 267 6.78 -6.30 14.10
CA ILE A 267 5.76 -5.60 14.88
C ILE A 267 4.38 -6.06 14.41
N LEU A 268 3.50 -6.38 15.35
CA LEU A 268 2.09 -6.62 15.06
C LEU A 268 1.27 -5.36 15.37
N ALA A 269 0.51 -4.87 14.39
CA ALA A 269 -0.40 -3.74 14.53
C ALA A 269 -1.86 -4.24 14.55
N TRP A 270 -2.57 -4.00 15.66
CA TRP A 270 -3.85 -4.64 15.93
C TRP A 270 -5.03 -3.71 15.62
N GLY A 271 -5.85 -4.06 14.64
CA GLY A 271 -7.14 -3.42 14.42
C GLY A 271 -8.19 -4.01 15.36
N ILE A 272 -8.50 -3.33 16.46
CA ILE A 272 -9.43 -3.83 17.49
C ILE A 272 -10.83 -3.18 17.43
N VAL A 273 -10.97 -2.09 16.69
CA VAL A 273 -12.24 -1.37 16.53
C VAL A 273 -12.83 -1.76 15.17
N PRO A 274 -14.02 -2.40 15.13
CA PRO A 274 -14.64 -2.81 13.87
C PRO A 274 -15.14 -1.61 13.08
N THR A 275 -15.09 -1.72 11.75
CA THR A 275 -15.53 -0.68 10.80
C THR A 275 -16.89 -0.97 10.16
N SER A 276 -17.44 -2.18 10.33
CA SER A 276 -18.78 -2.55 9.87
C SER A 276 -19.80 -2.60 11.02
N HIS A 277 -21.07 -2.34 10.69
CA HIS A 277 -22.19 -2.32 11.62
C HIS A 277 -22.70 -3.70 12.04
N ASP A 278 -22.02 -4.80 11.68
CA ASP A 278 -22.44 -6.17 12.02
C ASP A 278 -22.21 -6.52 13.51
N VAL A 279 -21.95 -5.51 14.33
CA VAL A 279 -21.93 -5.60 15.79
C VAL A 279 -23.27 -5.11 16.32
N ASN A 280 -24.26 -6.01 16.32
CA ASN A 280 -25.46 -5.96 17.16
C ASN A 280 -25.83 -7.37 17.62
#